data_AF-A0A813NNB9-F1
#
_entry.id   AF-A0A813NNB9-F1
#
_cell.length_a   1.000
_cell.length_b   1.000
_cell.length_c   1.000
_cell.angle_alpha   90.00
_cell.angle_beta   90.00
_cell.angle_gamma   90.00
#
_symmetry.space_group_name_H-M   'P 1'
#
loop_
_entity.id
_entity.type
_entity.pdbx_description
1 polymer ?
#
loop_
_entity_poly.entity_id
_entity_poly.type
_entity_poly.pdbx_seq_one_letter_code
_entity_poly.pdbx_strand_id
1 'polypeptide(L)'
;MISLQTYQLRLKAFFEKKSKSESNNLKIYFKGEHGFTQPINIPLNRLIDDIYKCDIESIDVGNLSYVHIKLDGTDVRLKLNYVEVECDENKIFHFPIDRWLHSDGPAQLDVLVNQGPIELDPIYTVIVHTGSISSSTKASIRFALIGTTSSSLPFVLNTTTASSQPTSSKTNFFQPGSKDTFFISPMKSIDIGQLCDVQFWCDTMDQLPYYCESVEVTNNFTNDKYFFLINQWFGPDLEQQVCVPVTNRSQESKVFTISVKTTNISDTNGENILLIQMRFANDKIYEETLNSSETYQIPFQANHIDFFVVSLNDVGNSQIVDAKIYMINKLKEVQWTCSQIEIRDVFYQRTYYYKPRKTLKSHSHKNSSDYVPLEKITSLS
;
A
#
# COMPACT_ATOMS: atom_id res chain seq x y z
N MET A 1 24.61 8.31 -17.71
CA MET A 1 23.17 8.65 -17.70
C MET A 1 22.93 9.38 -16.38
N ILE A 2 22.30 10.56 -16.40
CA ILE A 2 22.03 11.31 -15.16
C ILE A 2 20.83 10.64 -14.50
N SER A 3 21.04 10.04 -13.32
CA SER A 3 19.95 9.45 -12.52
C SER A 3 19.23 10.58 -11.78
N LEU A 4 17.89 10.58 -11.80
CA LEU A 4 17.06 11.53 -11.07
C LEU A 4 16.42 10.83 -9.86
N GLN A 5 16.27 11.57 -8.78
CA GLN A 5 15.73 11.14 -7.51
C GLN A 5 14.79 12.22 -6.94
N THR A 6 13.75 11.79 -6.23
CA THR A 6 12.88 12.71 -5.47
C THR A 6 13.33 12.74 -4.02
N TYR A 7 13.67 13.92 -3.52
CA TYR A 7 14.01 14.15 -2.13
C TYR A 7 12.82 14.75 -1.38
N GLN A 8 12.46 14.18 -0.23
CA GLN A 8 11.54 14.81 0.70
C GLN A 8 12.33 15.65 1.70
N LEU A 9 12.20 16.97 1.57
CA LEU A 9 12.85 17.93 2.44
C LEU A 9 11.88 18.38 3.53
N ARG A 10 12.34 18.34 4.77
CA ARG A 10 11.75 19.10 5.87
C ARG A 10 12.78 19.98 6.53
N LEU A 11 12.36 21.19 6.88
CA LEU A 11 13.18 22.07 7.69
C LEU A 11 12.32 22.78 8.72
N LYS A 12 12.90 23.03 9.89
CA LYS A 12 12.27 23.83 10.94
C LYS A 12 12.99 25.15 11.05
N ALA A 13 12.26 26.24 10.86
CA ALA A 13 12.83 27.56 10.89
C ALA A 13 11.89 28.58 11.53
N PHE A 14 12.48 29.57 12.20
CA PHE A 14 11.79 30.63 12.92
C PHE A 14 12.30 31.99 12.47
N PHE A 15 11.40 32.94 12.21
CA PHE A 15 11.78 34.30 11.85
C PHE A 15 11.77 35.21 13.07
N GLU A 16 12.91 35.87 13.34
CA GLU A 16 12.90 37.06 14.19
C GLU A 16 12.33 38.26 13.41
N LYS A 17 12.74 38.39 12.14
CA LYS A 17 12.27 39.42 11.23
C LYS A 17 11.89 38.79 9.90
N LYS A 18 10.59 38.82 9.58
CA LYS A 18 10.06 38.30 8.30
C LYS A 18 10.47 39.22 7.15
N SER A 19 10.73 38.59 6.01
CA SER A 19 10.96 39.29 4.74
C SER A 19 9.71 40.09 4.34
N LYS A 20 9.92 41.32 3.86
CA LYS A 20 8.88 42.07 3.10
C LYS A 20 8.97 41.82 1.59
N SER A 21 10.07 41.24 1.12
CA SER A 21 10.32 40.95 -0.30
C SER A 21 10.00 39.50 -0.62
N GLU A 22 9.29 39.27 -1.72
CA GLU A 22 9.06 37.95 -2.31
C GLU A 22 10.31 37.39 -3.02
N SER A 23 11.32 38.22 -3.27
CA SER A 23 12.57 37.80 -3.92
C SER A 23 13.53 37.04 -3.00
N ASN A 24 13.27 37.03 -1.69
CA ASN A 24 14.17 36.42 -0.71
C ASN A 24 13.93 34.91 -0.63
N ASN A 25 15.01 34.14 -0.70
CA ASN A 25 14.98 32.69 -0.80
C ASN A 25 16.03 32.05 0.12
N LEU A 26 15.72 30.87 0.63
CA LEU A 26 16.72 29.96 1.18
C LEU A 26 17.15 29.01 0.07
N LYS A 27 18.43 29.02 -0.28
CA LYS A 27 19.04 28.08 -1.22
C LYS A 27 19.63 26.92 -0.46
N ILE A 28 19.27 25.70 -0.85
CA ILE A 28 19.81 24.48 -0.25
C ILE A 28 20.43 23.63 -1.35
N TYR A 29 21.59 23.05 -1.05
CA TYR A 29 22.29 22.12 -1.92
C TYR A 29 22.59 20.86 -1.12
N PHE A 30 22.31 19.72 -1.72
CA PHE A 30 22.65 18.44 -1.15
C PHE A 30 23.92 17.93 -1.82
N LYS A 31 24.83 17.38 -1.03
CA LYS A 31 26.03 16.72 -1.53
C LYS A 31 26.09 15.28 -1.03
N GLY A 32 26.31 14.37 -1.95
CA GLY A 32 26.57 12.97 -1.67
C GLY A 32 27.75 12.43 -2.47
N GLU A 33 27.81 11.12 -2.57
CA GLU A 33 28.83 10.35 -3.30
C GLU A 33 28.91 10.74 -4.78
N HIS A 34 27.77 11.07 -5.41
CA HIS A 34 27.71 11.39 -6.84
C HIS A 34 27.79 12.90 -7.14
N GLY A 35 28.11 13.73 -6.15
CA GLY A 35 28.31 15.17 -6.32
C GLY A 35 27.23 16.02 -5.66
N PHE A 36 26.83 17.11 -6.32
CA PHE A 36 25.91 18.11 -5.77
C PHE A 36 24.61 18.17 -6.56
N THR A 37 23.51 18.44 -5.86
CA THR A 37 22.26 18.88 -6.50
C THR A 37 22.40 20.29 -7.06
N GLN A 38 21.48 20.66 -7.96
CA GLN A 38 21.22 22.06 -8.27
C GLN A 38 20.66 22.80 -7.03
N PRO A 39 20.78 24.14 -6.97
CA PRO A 39 20.21 24.91 -5.87
C PRO A 39 18.69 24.74 -5.77
N ILE A 40 18.25 24.24 -4.63
CA ILE A 40 16.85 24.17 -4.26
C ILE A 40 16.49 25.53 -3.67
N ASN A 41 15.66 26.29 -4.40
CA ASN A 41 15.22 27.61 -3.96
C ASN A 41 13.91 27.49 -3.17
N ILE A 42 13.94 27.86 -1.89
CA ILE A 42 12.77 27.88 -1.02
C ILE A 42 12.38 29.33 -0.75
N PRO A 43 11.26 29.80 -1.32
CA PRO A 43 10.75 31.13 -1.05
C PRO A 43 10.46 31.32 0.43
N LEU A 44 11.02 32.36 1.04
CA LEU A 44 10.89 32.56 2.49
C LEU A 44 9.45 32.88 2.93
N ASN A 45 8.61 33.38 2.01
CA ASN A 45 7.18 33.57 2.26
C ASN A 45 6.41 32.25 2.44
N ARG A 46 6.96 31.12 1.98
CA ARG A 46 6.37 29.77 2.20
C ARG A 46 6.80 29.15 3.52
N LEU A 47 7.82 29.69 4.19
CA LEU A 47 8.22 29.29 5.54
C LEU A 47 7.27 29.95 6.55
N ILE A 48 6.02 29.47 6.63
CA ILE A 48 5.02 30.00 7.57
C ILE A 48 5.25 29.33 8.93
N ASP A 49 5.89 30.07 9.86
CA ASP A 49 6.11 29.79 11.29
C ASP A 49 5.92 28.33 11.74
N ASP A 50 6.89 27.49 11.40
CA ASP A 50 7.55 26.48 12.25
C ASP A 50 8.28 25.49 11.34
N ILE A 51 7.54 24.77 10.50
CA ILE A 51 8.04 23.65 9.70
C ILE A 51 7.63 23.82 8.25
N TYR A 52 8.60 23.71 7.35
CA TYR A 52 8.39 23.66 5.91
C TYR A 52 8.67 22.26 5.36
N LYS A 53 7.88 21.83 4.38
CA LYS A 53 7.98 20.53 3.72
C LYS A 53 7.84 20.71 2.20
N CYS A 54 8.65 20.00 1.43
CA CYS A 54 8.46 19.91 -0.02
C CYS A 54 9.14 18.68 -0.62
N ASP A 55 8.57 18.20 -1.73
CA ASP A 55 9.21 17.23 -2.62
C ASP A 55 10.10 17.96 -3.63
N ILE A 56 11.27 17.39 -3.91
CA ILE A 56 12.29 17.98 -4.77
C ILE A 56 12.80 16.93 -5.73
N GLU A 57 12.50 17.07 -7.01
CA GLU A 57 13.15 16.28 -8.05
C GLU A 57 14.53 16.86 -8.36
N SER A 58 15.59 16.07 -8.17
CA SER A 58 16.95 16.47 -8.50
C SER A 58 17.80 15.29 -8.96
N ILE A 59 19.07 15.55 -9.28
CA ILE A 59 20.04 14.48 -9.55
C ILE A 59 20.24 13.62 -8.30
N ASP A 60 20.31 12.31 -8.49
CA ASP A 60 20.64 11.36 -7.45
C ASP A 60 22.09 11.53 -7.00
N VAL A 61 22.28 12.08 -5.80
CA VAL A 61 23.59 12.29 -5.20
C VAL A 61 24.12 11.08 -4.40
N GLY A 62 23.37 9.97 -4.32
CA GLY A 62 23.73 8.82 -3.49
C GLY A 62 23.59 9.10 -1.98
N ASN A 63 24.42 8.46 -1.16
CA ASN A 63 24.39 8.72 0.30
C ASN A 63 24.76 10.18 0.60
N LEU A 64 23.86 10.88 1.28
CA LEU A 64 24.07 12.27 1.68
C LEU A 64 25.19 12.36 2.73
N SER A 65 26.09 13.30 2.52
CA SER A 65 27.23 13.57 3.42
C SER A 65 27.22 15.01 3.93
N TYR A 66 26.52 15.91 3.23
CA TYR A 66 26.67 17.33 3.44
C TYR A 66 25.48 18.10 2.86
N VAL A 67 25.09 19.16 3.57
CA VAL A 67 24.10 20.14 3.13
C VAL A 67 24.72 21.53 3.18
N HIS A 68 24.69 22.25 2.06
CA HIS A 68 25.02 23.67 2.00
C HIS A 68 23.72 24.48 1.98
N ILE A 69 23.63 25.46 2.88
CA ILE A 69 22.48 26.35 2.99
C ILE A 69 22.97 27.78 2.83
N LYS A 70 22.26 28.56 2.00
CA LYS A 70 22.55 29.96 1.76
C LYS A 70 21.26 30.77 1.77
N LEU A 71 21.21 31.80 2.61
CA LEU A 71 20.16 32.80 2.62
C LEU A 71 20.47 33.86 1.56
N ASP A 72 19.64 33.92 0.52
CA ASP A 72 19.71 34.96 -0.50
C ASP A 72 18.59 35.98 -0.27
N GLY A 73 18.97 37.22 0.04
CA GLY A 73 18.02 38.30 0.28
C GLY A 73 18.55 39.35 1.26
N THR A 74 17.75 40.39 1.48
CA THR A 74 18.02 41.45 2.47
C THR A 74 16.95 41.51 3.55
N ASP A 75 17.28 42.06 4.71
CA ASP A 75 16.32 42.35 5.80
C ASP A 75 15.66 41.12 6.45
N VAL A 76 16.31 39.95 6.37
CA VAL A 76 15.82 38.71 6.97
C VAL A 76 16.74 38.26 8.09
N ARG A 77 16.13 37.80 9.19
CA ARG A 77 16.80 37.05 10.26
C ARG A 77 16.02 35.78 10.55
N LEU A 78 16.62 34.65 10.18
CA LEU A 78 16.03 33.31 10.22
C LEU A 78 16.85 32.43 11.14
N LYS A 79 16.24 31.85 12.17
CA LYS A 79 16.82 30.73 12.90
C LYS A 79 16.46 29.44 12.18
N LEU A 80 17.44 28.66 11.76
CA LEU A 80 17.24 27.33 11.18
C LEU A 80 17.63 26.29 12.24
N ASN A 81 16.66 25.49 12.67
CA ASN A 81 16.85 24.50 13.73
C ASN A 81 17.45 23.22 13.19
N TYR A 82 16.86 22.67 12.12
CA TYR A 82 17.35 21.48 11.45
C TYR A 82 16.87 21.41 10.00
N VAL A 83 17.53 20.55 9.24
CA VAL A 83 17.10 20.04 7.94
C VAL A 83 17.03 18.52 8.03
N GLU A 84 15.96 17.92 7.54
CA GLU A 84 15.79 16.47 7.38
C GLU A 84 15.56 16.19 5.88
N VAL A 85 16.24 15.18 5.36
CA VAL A 85 16.10 14.76 3.97
C VAL A 85 15.82 13.26 3.93
N GLU A 86 14.70 12.87 3.34
CA GLU A 86 14.38 11.48 3.01
C GLU A 86 14.64 11.23 1.51
N CYS A 87 15.23 10.08 1.19
CA CYS A 87 15.58 9.66 -0.17
C CYS A 87 15.13 8.20 -0.44
N ASP A 88 15.23 7.75 -1.70
CA ASP A 88 14.58 6.54 -2.28
C ASP A 88 14.88 5.17 -1.62
N GLU A 89 15.71 5.15 -0.58
CA GLU A 89 15.98 3.96 0.25
C GLU A 89 15.44 4.12 1.70
N ASN A 90 14.52 5.04 1.93
CA ASN A 90 13.92 5.37 3.23
C ASN A 90 14.98 5.80 4.26
N LYS A 91 16.09 6.32 3.76
CA LYS A 91 17.18 6.84 4.56
C LYS A 91 16.84 8.27 4.91
N ILE A 92 16.64 8.52 6.19
CA ILE A 92 16.41 9.87 6.70
C ILE A 92 17.75 10.40 7.22
N PHE A 93 18.21 11.48 6.59
CA PHE A 93 19.40 12.21 6.99
C PHE A 93 18.98 13.44 7.79
N HIS A 94 19.38 13.49 9.04
CA HIS A 94 19.08 14.61 9.94
C HIS A 94 20.31 15.50 10.12
N PHE A 95 20.13 16.78 9.83
CA PHE A 95 21.13 17.83 9.93
C PHE A 95 20.71 18.79 11.05
N PRO A 96 21.17 18.58 12.30
CA PRO A 96 20.96 19.54 13.36
C PRO A 96 21.79 20.81 13.07
N ILE A 97 21.13 21.97 13.08
CA ILE A 97 21.74 23.25 12.71
C ILE A 97 21.77 24.20 13.90
N ASP A 98 20.59 24.49 14.46
CA ASP A 98 20.36 25.43 15.56
C ASP A 98 21.15 26.75 15.44
N ARG A 99 21.11 27.38 14.25
CA ARG A 99 21.85 28.62 13.95
C ARG A 99 20.97 29.72 13.36
N TRP A 100 21.37 30.96 13.59
CA TRP A 100 20.81 32.13 12.93
C TRP A 100 21.52 32.40 11.61
N LEU A 101 20.72 32.66 10.56
CA LEU A 101 21.13 33.13 9.25
C LEU A 101 20.57 34.53 9.00
N HIS A 102 21.41 35.44 8.54
CA HIS A 102 21.00 36.81 8.28
C HIS A 102 21.89 37.52 7.26
N SER A 103 21.33 38.51 6.56
CA SER A 103 22.03 39.24 5.49
C SER A 103 23.19 40.10 6.00
N ASP A 104 23.13 40.54 7.26
CA ASP A 104 24.15 41.33 7.97
C ASP A 104 25.17 40.47 8.76
N GLY A 105 25.26 39.17 8.47
CA GLY A 105 26.22 38.26 9.12
C GLY A 105 26.32 36.90 8.42
N PRO A 106 26.36 35.74 9.12
CA PRO A 106 26.48 34.44 8.47
C PRO A 106 25.23 34.13 7.65
N ALA A 107 25.29 34.46 6.36
CA ALA A 107 24.23 34.16 5.39
C ALA A 107 24.34 32.75 4.80
N GLN A 108 25.38 31.99 5.13
CA GLN A 108 25.61 30.65 4.58
C GLN A 108 26.17 29.70 5.64
N LEU A 109 25.86 28.42 5.50
CA LEU A 109 26.29 27.37 6.40
C LEU A 109 26.52 26.06 5.65
N ASP A 110 27.60 25.41 6.05
CA ASP A 110 27.96 24.05 5.64
C ASP A 110 27.71 23.11 6.81
N VAL A 111 26.89 22.09 6.59
CA VAL A 111 26.53 21.12 7.64
C VAL A 111 26.90 19.73 7.15
N LEU A 112 27.86 19.12 7.83
CA LEU A 112 28.20 17.72 7.63
C LEU A 112 27.13 16.84 8.29
N VAL A 113 26.86 15.70 7.68
CA VAL A 113 26.09 14.63 8.32
C VAL A 113 26.90 14.13 9.52
N ASN A 114 26.44 14.45 10.74
CA ASN A 114 27.17 14.10 11.98
C ASN A 114 26.99 12.63 12.39
N GLN A 115 25.98 11.95 11.86
CA GLN A 115 25.69 10.53 12.08
C GLN A 115 25.16 9.96 10.76
N GLY A 116 25.55 8.75 10.35
CA GLY A 116 24.91 8.06 9.22
C GLY A 116 23.37 8.04 9.36
N PRO A 117 22.62 7.60 8.33
CA PRO A 117 21.16 7.66 8.34
C PRO A 117 20.60 7.19 9.69
N ILE A 118 19.74 8.01 10.31
CA ILE A 118 19.19 7.67 11.62
C ILE A 118 18.16 6.56 11.39
N GLU A 119 18.44 5.36 11.91
CA GLU A 119 17.44 4.29 11.94
C GLU A 119 16.35 4.68 12.94
N LEU A 120 15.15 4.97 12.42
CA LEU A 120 13.99 5.30 13.21
C LEU A 120 13.14 4.06 13.42
N ASP A 121 12.54 3.93 14.62
CA ASP A 121 11.52 2.92 14.87
C ASP A 121 10.42 2.99 13.78
N PRO A 122 9.98 1.84 13.25
CA PRO A 122 8.99 1.79 12.18
C PRO A 122 7.65 2.36 12.61
N ILE A 123 7.21 3.38 11.88
CA ILE A 123 5.90 4.00 12.06
C ILE A 123 4.79 3.08 11.56
N TYR A 124 5.04 2.41 10.44
CA TYR A 124 4.10 1.51 9.81
C TYR A 124 4.72 0.11 9.63
N THR A 125 3.91 -0.91 9.89
CA THR A 125 4.18 -2.28 9.47
C THR A 125 3.26 -2.61 8.31
N VAL A 126 3.84 -2.95 7.17
CA VAL A 126 3.14 -3.29 5.94
C VAL A 126 3.27 -4.78 5.68
N ILE A 127 2.15 -5.47 5.48
CA ILE A 127 2.13 -6.90 5.15
C ILE A 127 1.49 -7.05 3.77
N VAL A 128 2.25 -7.57 2.82
CA VAL A 128 1.78 -7.85 1.47
C VAL A 128 1.37 -9.31 1.39
N HIS A 129 0.18 -9.55 0.83
CA HIS A 129 -0.36 -10.89 0.58
C HIS A 129 -0.34 -11.17 -0.91
N THR A 130 0.52 -12.10 -1.32
CA THR A 130 0.58 -12.58 -2.70
C THR A 130 -0.40 -13.74 -2.87
N GLY A 131 -1.20 -13.75 -3.95
CA GLY A 131 -2.15 -14.86 -4.14
C GLY A 131 -1.47 -16.16 -4.55
N SER A 132 -2.12 -17.28 -4.25
CA SER A 132 -1.56 -18.63 -4.41
C SER A 132 -1.28 -19.06 -5.85
N ILE A 133 -1.87 -18.40 -6.83
CA ILE A 133 -1.68 -18.67 -8.27
C ILE A 133 -0.70 -17.69 -8.95
N SER A 134 -0.10 -16.78 -8.18
CA SER A 134 0.90 -15.83 -8.68
C SER A 134 2.14 -16.56 -9.24
N SER A 135 2.92 -15.86 -10.06
CA SER A 135 4.34 -16.22 -10.26
C SER A 135 5.19 -15.59 -9.15
N SER A 136 6.34 -16.17 -8.86
CA SER A 136 7.36 -15.47 -8.07
C SER A 136 7.91 -14.30 -8.89
N THR A 137 8.20 -13.18 -8.22
CA THR A 137 8.75 -12.00 -8.88
C THR A 137 10.11 -11.62 -8.29
N LYS A 138 10.99 -11.11 -9.16
CA LYS A 138 12.24 -10.42 -8.78
C LYS A 138 12.15 -8.92 -9.02
N ALA A 139 10.97 -8.43 -9.40
CA ALA A 139 10.75 -7.04 -9.69
C ALA A 139 10.90 -6.18 -8.44
N SER A 140 11.30 -4.93 -8.66
CA SER A 140 11.23 -3.92 -7.62
C SER A 140 9.76 -3.53 -7.44
N ILE A 141 9.13 -4.11 -6.42
CA ILE A 141 7.83 -3.65 -5.97
C ILE A 141 8.05 -2.40 -5.15
N ARG A 142 7.16 -1.44 -5.31
CA ARG A 142 7.18 -0.25 -4.50
C ARG A 142 5.77 0.13 -4.05
N PHE A 143 5.74 0.97 -3.02
CA PHE A 143 4.55 1.21 -2.22
C PHE A 143 4.59 2.63 -1.68
N ALA A 144 3.47 3.35 -1.72
CA ALA A 144 3.32 4.65 -1.07
C ALA A 144 2.02 4.69 -0.27
N LEU A 145 2.09 5.38 0.86
CA LEU A 145 0.97 5.64 1.75
C LEU A 145 0.33 6.97 1.37
N ILE A 146 -1.00 6.99 1.19
CA ILE A 146 -1.76 8.20 0.90
C ILE A 146 -2.77 8.38 2.02
N GLY A 147 -2.68 9.51 2.72
CA GLY A 147 -3.65 9.85 3.76
C GLY A 147 -4.32 11.19 3.51
N THR A 148 -5.18 11.57 4.46
CA THR A 148 -6.01 12.79 4.37
C THR A 148 -5.21 14.08 4.26
N THR A 149 -3.97 14.09 4.74
CA THR A 149 -3.17 15.32 4.89
C THR A 149 -2.03 15.37 3.88
N SER A 150 -1.38 14.23 3.59
CA SER A 150 -0.29 14.13 2.62
C SER A 150 -0.08 12.69 2.15
N SER A 151 0.82 12.52 1.18
CA SER A 151 1.32 11.21 0.75
C SER A 151 2.78 11.03 1.16
N SER A 152 3.20 9.79 1.41
CA SER A 152 4.62 9.46 1.57
C SER A 152 5.33 9.43 0.22
N LEU A 153 6.67 9.46 0.23
CA LEU A 153 7.41 8.99 -0.93
C LEU A 153 7.17 7.49 -1.19
N PRO A 154 7.38 7.09 -2.45
CA PRO A 154 7.81 5.77 -2.85
C PRO A 154 8.77 5.00 -1.96
N PHE A 155 8.25 4.00 -1.26
CA PHE A 155 9.04 2.96 -0.58
C PHE A 155 9.32 1.81 -1.55
N VAL A 156 10.59 1.44 -1.75
CA VAL A 156 10.94 0.19 -2.46
C VAL A 156 10.82 -0.97 -1.48
N LEU A 157 9.93 -1.92 -1.77
CA LEU A 157 9.80 -3.16 -1.01
C LEU A 157 10.83 -4.17 -1.54
N ASN A 158 12.08 -4.01 -1.12
CA ASN A 158 13.19 -4.86 -1.55
C ASN A 158 13.37 -6.09 -0.65
N THR A 159 14.13 -7.06 -1.14
CA THR A 159 14.36 -8.36 -0.50
C THR A 159 15.41 -8.33 0.62
N THR A 160 15.35 -7.35 1.54
CA THR A 160 16.33 -6.95 2.56
C THR A 160 17.20 -5.75 2.18
N THR A 161 16.61 -4.56 2.13
CA THR A 161 17.25 -3.27 2.45
C THR A 161 16.17 -2.20 2.70
N ALA A 162 15.40 -2.37 3.77
CA ALA A 162 15.08 -1.22 4.59
C ALA A 162 16.03 -1.28 5.79
N SER A 163 16.20 -0.20 6.53
CA SER A 163 16.79 -0.14 7.88
C SER A 163 16.14 -1.08 8.92
N SER A 164 15.42 -2.11 8.48
CA SER A 164 14.98 -3.27 9.22
C SER A 164 16.08 -4.33 9.20
N GLN A 165 16.65 -4.63 10.37
CA GLN A 165 17.22 -5.95 10.57
C GLN A 165 16.21 -7.02 10.10
N PRO A 166 16.63 -8.01 9.30
CA PRO A 166 15.78 -9.13 8.98
C PRO A 166 15.50 -9.91 10.27
N THR A 167 14.28 -9.83 10.80
CA THR A 167 13.84 -10.80 11.82
C THR A 167 13.61 -12.19 11.20
N SER A 168 13.62 -12.30 9.87
CA SER A 168 13.60 -13.56 9.14
C SER A 168 14.62 -13.56 8.01
N SER A 169 15.45 -14.60 7.94
CA SER A 169 16.45 -14.91 6.89
C SER A 169 15.83 -15.21 5.52
N LYS A 170 14.70 -14.59 5.19
CA LYS A 170 13.92 -14.86 3.98
C LYS A 170 14.49 -13.98 2.86
N THR A 171 15.18 -14.59 1.90
CA THR A 171 15.75 -13.89 0.74
C THR A 171 14.77 -13.79 -0.43
N ASN A 172 13.64 -14.51 -0.35
CA ASN A 172 12.66 -14.64 -1.43
C ASN A 172 11.31 -14.13 -0.94
N PHE A 173 11.03 -12.86 -1.21
CA PHE A 173 9.74 -12.23 -1.01
C PHE A 173 8.85 -12.45 -2.24
N PHE A 174 7.57 -12.12 -2.11
CA PHE A 174 6.56 -12.15 -3.16
C PHE A 174 6.41 -13.51 -3.83
N GLN A 175 6.53 -14.57 -3.04
CA GLN A 175 6.30 -15.93 -3.49
C GLN A 175 4.79 -16.21 -3.58
N PRO A 176 4.35 -17.14 -4.44
CA PRO A 176 2.93 -17.47 -4.56
C PRO A 176 2.34 -17.89 -3.21
N GLY A 177 1.24 -17.28 -2.80
CA GLY A 177 0.55 -17.56 -1.53
C GLY A 177 1.28 -17.05 -0.28
N SER A 178 2.34 -16.24 -0.43
CA SER A 178 3.15 -15.80 0.70
C SER A 178 2.64 -14.53 1.38
N LYS A 179 3.08 -14.37 2.63
CA LYS A 179 2.92 -13.16 3.42
C LYS A 179 4.30 -12.59 3.71
N ASP A 180 4.48 -11.33 3.34
CA ASP A 180 5.75 -10.63 3.45
C ASP A 180 5.58 -9.33 4.23
N THR A 181 6.43 -9.14 5.24
CA THR A 181 6.33 -8.03 6.18
C THR A 181 7.46 -7.04 5.95
N PHE A 182 7.09 -5.76 5.86
CA PHE A 182 7.98 -4.64 5.64
C PHE A 182 7.77 -3.60 6.73
N PHE A 183 8.85 -2.96 7.15
CA PHE A 183 8.86 -1.94 8.18
C PHE A 183 9.16 -0.60 7.53
N ILE A 184 8.23 0.33 7.65
CA ILE A 184 8.27 1.60 6.94
C ILE A 184 8.28 2.74 7.95
N SER A 185 9.28 3.59 7.81
CA SER A 185 9.41 4.84 8.54
C SER A 185 9.40 5.98 7.51
N PRO A 186 8.22 6.51 7.13
CA PRO A 186 8.19 7.83 6.51
C PRO A 186 8.90 8.80 7.45
N MET A 187 9.44 9.89 6.93
CA MET A 187 10.02 10.94 7.77
C MET A 187 9.08 11.24 8.94
N LYS A 188 9.60 11.25 10.18
CA LYS A 188 8.88 11.18 11.48
C LYS A 188 7.80 12.25 11.76
N SER A 189 7.52 13.04 10.76
CA SER A 189 6.84 14.31 10.82
C SER A 189 6.07 14.68 9.56
N ILE A 190 6.12 13.84 8.52
CA ILE A 190 5.09 13.89 7.50
C ILE A 190 3.83 13.33 8.16
N ASP A 191 2.95 14.26 8.53
CA ASP A 191 1.63 13.91 9.03
C ASP A 191 0.83 13.51 7.80
N ILE A 192 0.83 12.21 7.52
CA ILE A 192 0.02 11.60 6.47
C ILE A 192 -1.47 11.74 6.81
N GLY A 193 -1.81 12.02 8.07
CA GLY A 193 -3.18 12.00 8.58
C GLY A 193 -3.72 10.58 8.64
N GLN A 194 -5.03 10.44 8.48
CA GLN A 194 -5.66 9.13 8.40
C GLN A 194 -5.36 8.49 7.05
N LEU A 195 -4.93 7.23 7.02
CA LEU A 195 -4.70 6.52 5.75
C LEU A 195 -6.02 6.33 5.00
N CYS A 196 -6.02 6.74 3.73
CA CYS A 196 -7.17 6.70 2.85
C CYS A 196 -6.94 5.77 1.67
N ASP A 197 -5.74 5.80 1.10
CA ASP A 197 -5.39 5.03 -0.09
C ASP A 197 -3.96 4.51 0.03
N VAL A 198 -3.63 3.51 -0.78
CA VAL A 198 -2.25 3.13 -1.04
C VAL A 198 -2.01 3.16 -2.53
N GLN A 199 -0.80 3.55 -2.91
CA GLN A 199 -0.32 3.37 -4.26
C GLN A 199 0.64 2.19 -4.25
N PHE A 200 0.40 1.23 -5.13
CA PHE A 200 1.21 0.03 -5.26
C PHE A 200 1.67 -0.06 -6.71
N TRP A 201 2.97 -0.25 -6.93
CA TRP A 201 3.51 -0.39 -8.28
C TRP A 201 4.61 -1.42 -8.34
N CYS A 202 4.81 -1.91 -9.55
CA CYS A 202 5.78 -2.94 -9.88
C CYS A 202 6.63 -2.43 -11.03
N ASP A 203 7.89 -2.10 -10.73
CA ASP A 203 8.87 -1.70 -11.74
C ASP A 203 9.40 -2.98 -12.42
N THR A 204 8.64 -3.54 -13.36
CA THR A 204 9.09 -4.71 -14.14
C THR A 204 9.64 -4.34 -15.51
N MET A 205 10.85 -4.84 -15.78
CA MET A 205 11.38 -5.13 -17.12
C MET A 205 11.37 -6.65 -17.45
N ASP A 206 10.96 -7.53 -16.51
CA ASP A 206 10.96 -9.00 -16.66
C ASP A 206 9.55 -9.64 -16.69
N GLN A 207 9.46 -10.82 -17.32
CA GLN A 207 8.31 -11.33 -18.08
C GLN A 207 7.10 -11.95 -17.33
N LEU A 208 7.20 -12.31 -16.04
CA LEU A 208 6.18 -13.15 -15.39
C LEU A 208 5.15 -12.35 -14.57
N PRO A 209 3.85 -12.62 -14.73
CA PRO A 209 2.79 -11.90 -14.05
C PRO A 209 2.74 -12.24 -12.55
N TYR A 210 2.69 -11.19 -11.73
CA TYR A 210 2.62 -11.24 -10.27
C TYR A 210 1.22 -10.83 -9.81
N TYR A 211 0.62 -11.55 -8.87
CA TYR A 211 -0.71 -11.23 -8.34
C TYR A 211 -0.64 -10.80 -6.87
N CYS A 212 -1.00 -9.55 -6.62
CA CYS A 212 -1.16 -9.02 -5.28
C CYS A 212 -2.63 -9.11 -4.87
N GLU A 213 -2.91 -9.84 -3.79
CA GLU A 213 -4.27 -10.01 -3.29
C GLU A 213 -4.67 -8.83 -2.40
N SER A 214 -3.87 -8.55 -1.38
CA SER A 214 -4.16 -7.47 -0.42
C SER A 214 -2.91 -6.95 0.27
N VAL A 215 -3.00 -5.73 0.79
CA VAL A 215 -2.00 -5.13 1.68
C VAL A 215 -2.65 -4.77 3.01
N GLU A 216 -2.06 -5.22 4.11
CA GLU A 216 -2.38 -4.76 5.47
C GLU A 216 -1.35 -3.71 5.89
N VAL A 217 -1.80 -2.59 6.42
CA VAL A 217 -0.94 -1.54 6.99
C VAL A 217 -1.35 -1.33 8.44
N THR A 218 -0.41 -1.49 9.36
CA THR A 218 -0.60 -1.16 10.77
C THR A 218 0.19 0.10 11.10
N ASN A 219 -0.46 1.11 11.67
CA ASN A 219 0.22 2.23 12.30
C ASN A 219 0.66 1.80 13.71
N ASN A 220 1.96 1.70 13.95
CA ASN A 220 2.52 1.15 15.19
C ASN A 220 2.37 2.10 16.40
N PHE A 221 2.09 3.39 16.18
CA PHE A 221 1.82 4.34 17.26
C PHE A 221 0.37 4.32 17.72
N THR A 222 -0.57 4.31 16.77
CA THR A 222 -2.01 4.32 17.09
C THR A 222 -2.60 2.92 17.25
N ASN A 223 -1.89 1.89 16.75
CA ASN A 223 -2.37 0.52 16.56
C ASN A 223 -3.55 0.41 15.57
N ASP A 224 -3.80 1.43 14.75
CA ASP A 224 -4.81 1.37 13.70
C ASP A 224 -4.37 0.41 12.59
N LYS A 225 -5.31 -0.41 12.12
CA LYS A 225 -5.11 -1.37 11.04
C LYS A 225 -5.96 -0.99 9.83
N TYR A 226 -5.30 -0.94 8.68
CA TYR A 226 -5.88 -0.59 7.40
C TYR A 226 -5.71 -1.76 6.44
N PHE A 227 -6.78 -2.08 5.71
CA PHE A 227 -6.77 -3.17 4.73
C PHE A 227 -7.07 -2.59 3.35
N PHE A 228 -6.23 -2.94 2.38
CA PHE A 228 -6.34 -2.52 1.00
C PHE A 228 -6.44 -3.77 0.12
N LEU A 229 -7.56 -3.92 -0.56
CA LEU A 229 -7.77 -5.00 -1.53
C LEU A 229 -7.19 -4.63 -2.87
N ILE A 230 -6.03 -5.21 -3.19
CA ILE A 230 -5.36 -4.95 -4.46
C ILE A 230 -6.01 -5.78 -5.56
N ASN A 231 -6.16 -7.10 -5.35
CA ASN A 231 -6.75 -8.06 -6.29
C ASN A 231 -6.33 -7.89 -7.76
N GLN A 232 -5.08 -7.47 -7.99
CA GLN A 232 -4.61 -7.03 -9.30
C GLN A 232 -3.40 -7.85 -9.75
N TRP A 233 -3.36 -8.15 -11.06
CA TRP A 233 -2.19 -8.73 -11.71
C TRP A 233 -1.28 -7.62 -12.24
N PHE A 234 0.01 -7.72 -11.95
CA PHE A 234 1.07 -6.85 -12.41
C PHE A 234 2.02 -7.61 -13.34
N GLY A 235 2.55 -6.94 -14.36
CA GLY A 235 3.46 -7.55 -15.33
C GLY A 235 3.74 -6.64 -16.54
N PRO A 236 4.56 -7.10 -17.51
CA PRO A 236 4.99 -6.27 -18.65
C PRO A 236 3.83 -5.71 -19.49
N ASP A 237 2.81 -6.54 -19.73
CA ASP A 237 1.63 -6.21 -20.52
C ASP A 237 0.36 -6.03 -19.65
N LEU A 238 0.54 -5.89 -18.34
CA LEU A 238 -0.54 -5.71 -17.37
C LEU A 238 -0.39 -4.36 -16.66
N GLU A 239 -1.26 -4.11 -15.68
CA GLU A 239 -1.14 -2.89 -14.88
C GLU A 239 0.21 -2.85 -14.15
N GLN A 240 0.87 -1.70 -14.20
CA GLN A 240 2.16 -1.50 -13.52
C GLN A 240 1.99 -0.76 -12.21
N GLN A 241 0.86 -0.07 -12.02
CA GLN A 241 0.56 0.77 -10.88
C GLN A 241 -0.93 0.83 -10.64
N VAL A 242 -1.32 0.78 -9.37
CA VAL A 242 -2.72 0.93 -8.94
C VAL A 242 -2.78 1.82 -7.70
N CYS A 243 -3.82 2.64 -7.61
CA CYS A 243 -4.20 3.34 -6.38
C CYS A 243 -5.43 2.66 -5.82
N VAL A 244 -5.34 2.17 -4.59
CA VAL A 244 -6.41 1.38 -3.97
C VAL A 244 -6.88 2.08 -2.70
N PRO A 245 -8.19 2.37 -2.58
CA PRO A 245 -8.74 2.93 -1.37
C PRO A 245 -8.79 1.91 -0.24
N VAL A 246 -8.72 2.43 0.98
CA VAL A 246 -8.89 1.64 2.19
C VAL A 246 -10.25 0.97 2.14
N THR A 247 -10.22 -0.36 2.17
CA THR A 247 -11.42 -1.18 2.06
C THR A 247 -12.11 -1.32 3.41
N ASN A 248 -11.35 -1.22 4.51
CA ASN A 248 -11.90 -1.21 5.86
C ASN A 248 -11.06 -0.37 6.84
N ARG A 249 -11.75 0.41 7.68
CA ARG A 249 -11.18 1.31 8.70
C ARG A 249 -11.48 0.88 10.15
N SER A 250 -12.43 -0.04 10.38
CA SER A 250 -12.87 -0.45 11.73
C SER A 250 -13.36 -1.90 11.77
N GLN A 251 -13.51 -2.48 12.96
CA GLN A 251 -14.09 -3.82 13.11
C GLN A 251 -15.60 -3.90 12.74
N GLU A 252 -16.23 -2.78 12.40
CA GLU A 252 -17.70 -2.67 12.25
C GLU A 252 -18.20 -3.10 10.87
N SER A 253 -17.45 -2.78 9.81
CA SER A 253 -17.63 -3.40 8.49
C SER A 253 -16.58 -4.50 8.29
N LYS A 254 -16.93 -5.54 7.55
CA LYS A 254 -16.03 -6.63 7.18
C LYS A 254 -16.05 -6.80 5.69
N VAL A 255 -14.87 -6.84 5.10
CA VAL A 255 -14.73 -7.14 3.69
C VAL A 255 -14.29 -8.58 3.53
N PHE A 256 -14.95 -9.26 2.61
CA PHE A 256 -14.66 -10.62 2.20
C PHE A 256 -14.24 -10.62 0.74
N THR A 257 -13.17 -11.33 0.41
CA THR A 257 -12.88 -11.72 -0.97
C THR A 257 -13.43 -13.11 -1.21
N ILE A 258 -14.10 -13.29 -2.35
CA ILE A 258 -14.67 -14.58 -2.75
C ILE A 258 -14.04 -14.93 -4.10
N SER A 259 -13.32 -16.05 -4.16
CA SER A 259 -12.84 -16.60 -5.43
C SER A 259 -13.65 -17.83 -5.81
N VAL A 260 -14.03 -17.93 -7.08
CA VAL A 260 -14.84 -19.02 -7.62
C VAL A 260 -14.16 -19.61 -8.84
N LYS A 261 -13.69 -20.85 -8.74
CA LYS A 261 -13.07 -21.58 -9.85
C LYS A 261 -14.10 -22.40 -10.61
N THR A 262 -14.65 -21.83 -11.67
CA THR A 262 -15.63 -22.49 -12.53
C THR A 262 -14.97 -23.60 -13.34
N THR A 263 -15.58 -24.79 -13.39
CA THR A 263 -15.10 -25.94 -14.17
C THR A 263 -15.83 -26.03 -15.50
N ASN A 264 -17.17 -25.94 -15.47
CA ASN A 264 -17.98 -26.00 -16.68
C ASN A 264 -19.29 -25.24 -16.48
N ILE A 265 -19.83 -24.71 -17.57
CA ILE A 265 -21.15 -24.09 -17.60
C ILE A 265 -21.83 -24.46 -18.92
N SER A 266 -23.10 -24.85 -18.86
CA SER A 266 -23.85 -25.25 -20.04
C SER A 266 -24.39 -24.08 -20.87
N ASP A 267 -24.28 -22.84 -20.35
CA ASP A 267 -24.75 -21.63 -20.99
C ASP A 267 -23.69 -20.51 -20.89
N THR A 268 -23.40 -19.87 -22.01
CA THR A 268 -22.31 -18.89 -22.16
C THR A 268 -22.84 -17.46 -22.38
N ASN A 269 -24.16 -17.24 -22.33
CA ASN A 269 -24.77 -15.93 -22.62
C ASN A 269 -24.51 -14.81 -21.59
N GLY A 270 -23.86 -15.12 -20.46
CA GLY A 270 -23.44 -14.13 -19.46
C GLY A 270 -24.53 -13.68 -18.48
N GLU A 271 -25.72 -14.31 -18.48
CA GLU A 271 -26.81 -13.94 -17.57
C GLU A 271 -26.85 -14.73 -16.25
N ASN A 272 -25.79 -15.49 -15.97
CA ASN A 272 -25.70 -16.32 -14.78
C ASN A 272 -25.27 -15.47 -13.58
N ILE A 273 -26.10 -15.42 -12.55
CA ILE A 273 -25.80 -14.74 -11.29
C ILE A 273 -25.66 -15.81 -10.20
N LEU A 274 -24.58 -15.75 -9.42
CA LEU A 274 -24.49 -16.55 -8.20
C LEU A 274 -24.93 -15.71 -7.01
N LEU A 275 -25.81 -16.25 -6.18
CA LEU A 275 -26.12 -15.72 -4.86
C LEU A 275 -25.33 -16.52 -3.83
N ILE A 276 -24.54 -15.85 -3.01
CA ILE A 276 -23.88 -16.44 -1.85
C ILE A 276 -24.65 -16.08 -0.59
N GLN A 277 -24.96 -17.07 0.23
CA GLN A 277 -25.53 -16.93 1.56
C GLN A 277 -24.47 -17.35 2.57
N MET A 278 -24.07 -16.46 3.47
CA MET A 278 -23.11 -16.73 4.55
C MET A 278 -23.82 -16.67 5.89
N ARG A 279 -23.70 -17.73 6.68
CA ARG A 279 -24.19 -17.79 8.06
C ARG A 279 -23.02 -17.67 9.02
N PHE A 280 -23.13 -16.72 9.93
CA PHE A 280 -22.10 -16.39 10.91
C PHE A 280 -22.39 -17.04 12.27
N ALA A 281 -21.37 -17.14 13.13
CA ALA A 281 -21.45 -17.74 14.46
C ALA A 281 -22.37 -17.00 15.45
N ASN A 282 -22.76 -15.77 15.12
CA ASN A 282 -23.74 -14.95 15.83
C ASN A 282 -25.15 -15.13 15.26
N ASP A 283 -25.37 -16.19 14.48
CA ASP A 283 -26.62 -16.56 13.80
C ASP A 283 -27.14 -15.54 12.77
N LYS A 284 -26.37 -14.49 12.47
CA LYS A 284 -26.68 -13.59 11.36
C LYS A 284 -26.45 -14.30 10.03
N ILE A 285 -27.34 -14.06 9.08
CA ILE A 285 -27.26 -14.56 7.70
C ILE A 285 -27.16 -13.36 6.78
N TYR A 286 -26.18 -13.39 5.87
CA TYR A 286 -26.00 -12.39 4.83
C TYR A 286 -26.10 -13.04 3.47
N GLU A 287 -26.75 -12.37 2.53
CA GLU A 287 -26.94 -12.82 1.16
C GLU A 287 -26.41 -11.75 0.22
N GLU A 288 -25.53 -12.13 -0.72
CA GLU A 288 -24.95 -11.22 -1.70
C GLU A 288 -24.95 -11.84 -3.10
N THR A 289 -25.25 -11.04 -4.11
CA THR A 289 -25.17 -11.49 -5.51
C THR A 289 -23.80 -11.18 -6.10
N LEU A 290 -23.13 -12.22 -6.60
CA LEU A 290 -21.85 -12.13 -7.30
C LEU A 290 -22.13 -11.88 -8.79
N ASN A 291 -22.23 -10.60 -9.16
CA ASN A 291 -22.58 -10.14 -10.51
C ASN A 291 -21.43 -9.45 -11.25
N SER A 292 -20.50 -8.84 -10.50
CA SER A 292 -19.35 -8.11 -11.03
C SER A 292 -18.07 -8.77 -10.55
N SER A 293 -17.42 -9.51 -11.44
CA SER A 293 -16.10 -10.09 -11.18
C SER A 293 -15.04 -9.02 -11.37
N GLU A 294 -14.09 -8.95 -10.44
CA GLU A 294 -12.91 -8.07 -10.51
C GLU A 294 -11.93 -8.56 -11.60
N THR A 295 -12.10 -9.79 -12.09
CA THR A 295 -11.13 -10.44 -12.99
C THR A 295 -11.60 -10.51 -14.43
N TYR A 296 -12.90 -10.73 -14.64
CA TYR A 296 -13.47 -10.90 -15.97
C TYR A 296 -14.78 -10.13 -16.10
N GLN A 297 -14.98 -9.48 -17.25
CA GLN A 297 -16.23 -8.75 -17.55
C GLN A 297 -17.46 -9.65 -17.54
N ILE A 298 -17.28 -10.93 -17.93
CA ILE A 298 -18.33 -11.94 -17.90
C ILE A 298 -17.92 -12.99 -16.87
N PRO A 299 -18.56 -13.04 -15.69
CA PRO A 299 -18.19 -13.99 -14.65
C PRO A 299 -18.63 -15.41 -14.98
N PHE A 300 -18.01 -16.38 -14.30
CA PHE A 300 -18.36 -17.80 -14.28
C PHE A 300 -18.24 -18.51 -15.63
N GLN A 301 -17.31 -18.07 -16.48
CA GLN A 301 -16.98 -18.79 -17.71
C GLN A 301 -16.21 -20.09 -17.40
N ALA A 302 -16.28 -21.07 -18.29
CA ALA A 302 -15.62 -22.36 -18.09
C ALA A 302 -14.11 -22.17 -17.89
N ASN A 303 -13.56 -22.82 -16.85
CA ASN A 303 -12.15 -22.74 -16.43
C ASN A 303 -11.68 -21.37 -15.90
N HIS A 304 -12.57 -20.38 -15.74
CA HIS A 304 -12.21 -19.09 -15.13
C HIS A 304 -12.16 -19.20 -13.60
N ILE A 305 -11.29 -18.38 -13.01
CA ILE A 305 -11.30 -18.07 -11.59
C ILE A 305 -11.76 -16.62 -11.47
N ASP A 306 -12.99 -16.44 -10.99
CA ASP A 306 -13.58 -15.13 -10.79
C ASP A 306 -13.38 -14.68 -9.34
N PHE A 307 -13.00 -13.41 -9.16
CA PHE A 307 -12.85 -12.80 -7.85
C PHE A 307 -13.95 -11.77 -7.62
N PHE A 308 -14.51 -11.76 -6.41
CA PHE A 308 -15.56 -10.83 -5.98
C PHE A 308 -15.20 -10.23 -4.62
N VAL A 309 -15.61 -8.99 -4.43
CA VAL A 309 -15.44 -8.27 -3.16
C VAL A 309 -16.81 -8.00 -2.56
N VAL A 310 -17.00 -8.40 -1.30
CA VAL A 310 -18.26 -8.21 -0.57
C VAL A 310 -17.98 -7.52 0.75
N SER A 311 -18.64 -6.38 0.98
CA SER A 311 -18.55 -5.63 2.24
C SER A 311 -19.84 -5.82 3.05
N LEU A 312 -19.70 -6.33 4.27
CA LEU A 312 -20.81 -6.61 5.19
C LEU A 312 -20.67 -5.74 6.44
N ASN A 313 -21.74 -5.04 6.81
CA ASN A 313 -21.79 -4.28 8.06
C ASN A 313 -22.30 -5.15 9.22
N ASP A 314 -21.91 -4.82 10.46
CA ASP A 314 -22.40 -5.41 11.71
C ASP A 314 -22.08 -6.91 11.92
N VAL A 315 -21.03 -7.41 11.25
CA VAL A 315 -20.60 -8.80 11.41
C VAL A 315 -19.70 -8.99 12.65
N GLY A 316 -19.00 -7.92 13.08
CA GLY A 316 -18.04 -7.98 14.19
C GLY A 316 -16.99 -9.08 13.98
N ASN A 317 -16.39 -9.64 15.04
CA ASN A 317 -15.42 -10.74 14.92
C ASN A 317 -16.05 -12.12 14.60
N SER A 318 -17.33 -12.18 14.25
CA SER A 318 -18.02 -13.45 14.01
C SER A 318 -17.39 -14.24 12.86
N GLN A 319 -17.26 -15.57 13.04
CA GLN A 319 -16.73 -16.49 12.03
C GLN A 319 -17.85 -16.97 11.11
N ILE A 320 -17.52 -17.28 9.85
CA ILE A 320 -18.46 -17.97 8.96
C ILE A 320 -18.54 -19.42 9.42
N VAL A 321 -19.75 -19.89 9.71
CA VAL A 321 -20.04 -21.27 10.15
C VAL A 321 -20.56 -22.12 9.00
N ASP A 322 -21.21 -21.50 8.02
CA ASP A 322 -21.77 -22.18 6.86
C ASP A 322 -21.93 -21.17 5.72
N ALA A 323 -21.73 -21.63 4.49
CA ALA A 323 -21.97 -20.83 3.30
C ALA A 323 -22.68 -21.66 2.24
N LYS A 324 -23.67 -21.08 1.58
CA LYS A 324 -24.45 -21.70 0.50
C LYS A 324 -24.36 -20.85 -0.74
N ILE A 325 -24.27 -21.50 -1.89
CA ILE A 325 -24.25 -20.81 -3.19
C ILE A 325 -25.42 -21.32 -4.01
N TYR A 326 -26.13 -20.36 -4.60
CA TYR A 326 -27.29 -20.58 -5.44
C TYR A 326 -27.00 -20.00 -6.82
N MET A 327 -27.41 -20.71 -7.86
CA MET A 327 -27.39 -20.18 -9.21
C MET A 327 -28.76 -19.63 -9.57
N ILE A 328 -28.78 -18.37 -10.01
CA ILE A 328 -29.95 -17.67 -10.49
C ILE A 328 -29.72 -17.38 -11.99
N ASN A 329 -30.58 -17.95 -12.84
CA ASN A 329 -30.67 -17.60 -14.25
C ASN A 329 -32.14 -17.35 -14.57
N LYS A 330 -32.44 -16.19 -15.19
CA LYS A 330 -33.81 -15.72 -15.41
C LYS A 330 -34.47 -16.31 -16.66
N LEU A 331 -33.69 -16.86 -17.60
CA LEU A 331 -34.20 -17.22 -18.92
C LEU A 331 -34.29 -18.73 -19.15
N LYS A 332 -33.35 -19.54 -18.61
CA LYS A 332 -33.29 -20.99 -18.86
C LYS A 332 -32.71 -21.78 -17.69
N GLU A 333 -32.98 -23.09 -17.69
CA GLU A 333 -32.23 -24.05 -16.88
C GLU A 333 -30.81 -24.21 -17.41
N VAL A 334 -29.84 -23.89 -16.55
CA VAL A 334 -28.41 -23.92 -16.80
C VAL A 334 -27.77 -24.86 -15.78
N GLN A 335 -26.84 -25.67 -16.24
CA GLN A 335 -26.01 -26.51 -15.40
C GLN A 335 -24.65 -25.85 -15.23
N TRP A 336 -24.20 -25.74 -13.99
CA TRP A 336 -22.92 -25.15 -13.65
C TRP A 336 -22.19 -25.97 -12.62
N THR A 337 -20.89 -26.10 -12.83
CA THR A 337 -19.97 -26.76 -11.91
C THR A 337 -18.81 -25.84 -11.60
N CYS A 338 -18.42 -25.79 -10.34
CA CYS A 338 -17.14 -25.25 -9.93
C CYS A 338 -16.34 -26.33 -9.19
N SER A 339 -15.03 -26.11 -9.12
CA SER A 339 -14.10 -27.02 -8.44
C SER A 339 -13.75 -26.54 -7.04
N GLN A 340 -13.80 -25.22 -6.81
CA GLN A 340 -13.40 -24.58 -5.57
C GLN A 340 -14.10 -23.24 -5.43
N ILE A 341 -14.59 -22.95 -4.23
CA ILE A 341 -14.89 -21.59 -3.77
C ILE A 341 -14.02 -21.32 -2.55
N GLU A 342 -13.40 -20.15 -2.52
CA GLU A 342 -12.66 -19.63 -1.38
C GLU A 342 -13.33 -18.34 -0.91
N ILE A 343 -13.73 -18.29 0.36
CA ILE A 343 -14.16 -17.03 0.99
C ILE A 343 -13.07 -16.65 1.97
N ARG A 344 -12.53 -15.44 1.88
CA ARG A 344 -11.53 -14.93 2.81
C ARG A 344 -12.05 -13.70 3.52
N ASP A 345 -12.10 -13.77 4.85
CA ASP A 345 -12.24 -12.61 5.73
C ASP A 345 -10.92 -11.84 5.69
N VAL A 346 -10.92 -10.68 5.03
CA VAL A 346 -9.72 -9.88 4.77
C VAL A 346 -9.12 -9.36 6.08
N PHE A 347 -9.99 -8.97 7.02
CA PHE A 347 -9.57 -8.35 8.27
C PHE A 347 -8.98 -9.38 9.24
N TYR A 348 -9.65 -10.53 9.42
CA TYR A 348 -9.17 -11.57 10.33
C TYR A 348 -8.29 -12.62 9.65
N GLN A 349 -8.04 -12.48 8.35
CA GLN A 349 -7.20 -13.38 7.57
C GLN A 349 -7.66 -14.84 7.68
N ARG A 350 -8.97 -15.05 7.75
CA ARG A 350 -9.59 -16.37 7.84
C ARG A 350 -10.07 -16.78 6.48
N THR A 351 -9.51 -17.88 5.96
CA THR A 351 -9.93 -18.45 4.68
C THR A 351 -10.82 -19.66 4.92
N TYR A 352 -11.96 -19.68 4.24
CA TYR A 352 -12.95 -20.73 4.28
C TYR A 352 -13.01 -21.37 2.89
N TYR A 353 -12.61 -22.63 2.81
CA TYR A 353 -12.63 -23.40 1.57
C TYR A 353 -13.91 -24.20 1.47
N TYR A 354 -14.58 -24.09 0.32
CA TYR A 354 -15.78 -24.83 0.01
C TYR A 354 -15.55 -25.63 -1.27
N LYS A 355 -15.69 -26.96 -1.16
CA LYS A 355 -15.64 -27.87 -2.30
C LYS A 355 -17.06 -28.30 -2.69
N PRO A 356 -17.53 -27.96 -3.89
CA PRO A 356 -18.82 -28.40 -4.40
C PRO A 356 -18.88 -29.91 -4.53
N ARG A 357 -19.93 -30.51 -3.94
CA ARG A 357 -20.19 -31.95 -4.03
C ARG A 357 -21.09 -32.33 -5.20
N LYS A 358 -21.76 -31.37 -5.84
CA LYS A 358 -22.77 -31.59 -6.89
C LYS A 358 -22.78 -30.44 -7.90
N THR A 359 -23.18 -30.74 -9.13
CA THR A 359 -23.55 -29.74 -10.15
C THR A 359 -24.74 -28.91 -9.67
N LEU A 360 -24.63 -27.58 -9.74
CA LEU A 360 -25.75 -26.69 -9.51
C LEU A 360 -26.58 -26.58 -10.80
N LYS A 361 -27.91 -26.59 -10.65
CA LYS A 361 -28.84 -26.30 -11.72
C LYS A 361 -29.57 -25.00 -11.39
N SER A 362 -29.65 -24.05 -12.33
CA SER A 362 -30.46 -22.84 -12.15
C SER A 362 -31.94 -23.26 -12.05
N HIS A 363 -32.60 -22.99 -10.93
CA HIS A 363 -34.02 -23.29 -10.76
C HIS A 363 -34.72 -22.16 -10.02
N SER A 364 -35.97 -21.88 -10.41
CA SER A 364 -36.82 -20.84 -9.84
C SER A 364 -37.13 -21.04 -8.35
N HIS A 365 -37.02 -22.25 -7.80
CA HIS A 365 -37.06 -22.47 -6.34
C HIS A 365 -36.20 -23.66 -5.88
N LYS A 366 -35.11 -23.32 -5.14
CA LYS A 366 -34.35 -24.12 -4.15
C LYS A 366 -33.79 -25.49 -4.59
N ASN A 367 -32.62 -25.47 -5.24
CA ASN A 367 -31.59 -26.49 -5.06
C ASN A 367 -30.35 -25.84 -4.44
N SER A 368 -30.10 -26.07 -3.14
CA SER A 368 -28.87 -25.67 -2.46
C SER A 368 -27.93 -26.86 -2.35
N SER A 369 -26.64 -26.64 -2.55
CA SER A 369 -25.63 -27.48 -1.91
C SER A 369 -25.37 -26.93 -0.51
N ASP A 370 -25.48 -27.79 0.49
CA ASP A 370 -24.95 -27.51 1.83
C ASP A 370 -23.43 -27.65 1.77
N TYR A 371 -22.70 -26.65 2.27
CA TYR A 371 -21.26 -26.72 2.33
C TYR A 371 -20.78 -26.67 3.77
N VAL A 372 -20.13 -27.75 4.18
CA VAL A 372 -19.44 -27.80 5.46
C VAL A 372 -18.13 -27.03 5.30
N PRO A 373 -17.80 -26.06 6.17
CA PRO A 373 -16.45 -25.53 6.26
C PRO A 373 -15.50 -26.71 6.47
N LEU A 374 -14.47 -26.85 5.65
CA LEU A 374 -13.37 -27.74 5.99
C LEU A 374 -12.71 -27.17 7.26
N GLU A 375 -13.13 -27.65 8.44
CA GLU A 375 -12.47 -27.33 9.70
C GLU A 375 -10.97 -27.63 9.57
N LYS A 376 -10.16 -26.62 9.87
CA LYS A 376 -8.77 -26.70 10.30
C LYS A 376 -7.93 -27.76 9.56
N ILE A 377 -7.29 -27.35 8.47
CA ILE A 377 -5.89 -27.76 8.31
C ILE A 377 -5.09 -26.93 9.31
N THR A 378 -5.17 -27.34 10.58
CA THR A 378 -4.12 -27.07 11.56
C THR A 378 -2.85 -27.66 10.97
N SER A 379 -1.86 -26.79 10.72
CA SER A 379 -0.43 -27.09 10.64
C SER A 379 -0.06 -28.56 10.38
N LEU A 380 0.43 -28.86 9.18
CA LEU A 380 1.30 -30.01 8.99
C LEU A 380 2.62 -29.53 8.39
N SER A 381 3.61 -29.54 9.30
CA SER A 381 5.08 -29.53 9.15
C SER A 381 5.72 -28.41 8.34
#